data_AF-W7BHI9-F1
#
_entry.id   AF-W7BHI9-F1
#
_cell.length_a   1.000
_cell.length_b   1.000
_cell.length_c   1.000
_cell.angle_alpha   90.00
_cell.angle_beta   90.00
_cell.angle_gamma   90.00
#
_symmetry.space_group_name_H-M   'P 1'
#
loop_
_entity.id
_entity.type
_entity.pdbx_description
1 polymer ?
#
loop_
_entity_poly.entity_id
_entity_poly.type
_entity_poly.pdbx_seq_one_letter_code
_entity_poly.pdbx_strand_id
1 'polypeptide(L)'
;MFQKQTTEPKLDEKVTLDEKTVDAPVKKDTKVGTMTVQLKDGDTLGYVDGKKTDTINVVTKDDVDKANWFMLMLYSIGDFFTGIWDYVVDGISGWFN
;
A
#
# COMPACT_ATOMS: atom_id res chain seq x y z
N MET A 1 35.57 29.73 7.02
CA MET A 1 35.52 28.57 6.10
C MET A 1 34.63 27.49 6.70
N PHE A 2 33.96 26.71 5.84
CA PHE A 2 33.08 25.55 6.09
C PHE A 2 31.60 25.84 6.43
N GLN A 3 30.80 26.05 5.37
CA GLN A 3 29.35 25.90 5.39
C GLN A 3 29.02 24.40 5.45
N LYS A 4 28.30 23.97 6.49
CA LYS A 4 27.77 22.61 6.60
C LYS A 4 26.62 22.48 5.60
N GLN A 5 26.91 22.01 4.39
CA GLN A 5 25.87 21.64 3.43
C GLN A 5 25.16 20.40 3.98
N THR A 6 23.96 20.61 4.52
CA THR A 6 22.98 19.53 4.68
C THR A 6 22.48 19.21 3.28
N THR A 7 23.25 18.42 2.54
CA THR A 7 22.74 17.75 1.35
C THR A 7 21.75 16.71 1.85
N GLU A 8 20.46 16.99 1.69
CA GLU A 8 19.41 15.98 1.85
C GLU A 8 19.77 14.82 0.91
N PRO A 9 20.11 13.62 1.43
CA PRO A 9 20.40 12.49 0.57
C PRO A 9 19.12 12.19 -0.19
N LYS A 10 19.14 12.40 -1.51
CA LYS A 10 18.01 12.06 -2.35
C LYS A 10 18.01 10.55 -2.51
N LEU A 11 17.17 9.90 -1.73
CA LEU A 11 17.00 8.45 -1.72
C LEU A 11 15.99 8.06 -2.81
N ASP A 12 16.30 7.02 -3.56
CA ASP A 12 15.32 6.30 -4.36
C ASP A 12 14.81 5.13 -3.55
N GLU A 13 13.57 5.25 -3.11
CA GLU A 13 12.84 4.22 -2.40
C GLU A 13 12.03 3.41 -3.41
N LYS A 14 12.32 2.12 -3.54
CA LYS A 14 11.56 1.20 -4.38
C LYS A 14 10.97 0.10 -3.53
N VAL A 15 9.65 0.12 -3.39
CA VAL A 15 8.89 -0.97 -2.77
C VAL A 15 8.53 -2.00 -3.84
N THR A 16 8.90 -3.26 -3.58
CA THR A 16 8.53 -4.41 -4.41
C THR A 16 7.72 -5.37 -3.55
N LEU A 17 6.47 -5.61 -3.94
CA LEU A 17 5.62 -6.63 -3.31
C LEU A 17 5.88 -7.98 -4.00
N ASP A 18 5.85 -9.06 -3.21
CA ASP A 18 6.10 -10.41 -3.73
C ASP A 18 4.93 -10.87 -4.63
N GLU A 19 3.71 -10.42 -4.31
CA GLU A 19 2.50 -10.66 -5.10
C GLU A 19 1.72 -9.37 -5.33
N LYS A 20 0.91 -9.32 -6.40
CA LYS A 20 0.07 -8.15 -6.71
C LYS A 20 -1.09 -7.97 -5.72
N THR A 21 -1.55 -9.05 -5.13
CA THR A 21 -2.67 -9.11 -4.19
C THR A 21 -2.32 -10.11 -3.10
N VAL A 22 -2.56 -9.74 -1.84
CA VAL A 22 -2.35 -10.63 -0.69
C VAL A 22 -3.72 -11.08 -0.20
N ASP A 23 -4.02 -12.37 -0.35
CA ASP A 23 -5.30 -12.93 0.08
C ASP A 23 -5.32 -13.17 1.59
N ALA A 24 -6.46 -12.88 2.22
CA ALA A 24 -6.69 -13.23 3.62
C ALA A 24 -6.79 -14.77 3.79
N PRO A 25 -6.39 -15.34 4.93
CA PRO A 25 -5.96 -14.68 6.16
C PRO A 25 -4.46 -14.34 6.17
N VAL A 26 -4.11 -13.15 6.64
CA VAL A 26 -2.73 -12.68 6.76
C VAL A 26 -2.46 -12.30 8.21
N LYS A 27 -1.43 -12.89 8.82
CA LYS A 27 -1.04 -12.56 10.19
C LYS A 27 -0.20 -11.28 10.21
N LYS A 28 -0.16 -10.60 11.34
CA LYS A 28 0.79 -9.55 11.65
C LYS A 28 2.23 -10.07 11.53
N ASP A 29 3.13 -9.19 11.11
CA ASP A 29 4.55 -9.48 10.88
C ASP A 29 4.81 -10.49 9.74
N THR A 30 3.81 -10.77 8.89
CA THR A 30 3.99 -11.59 7.68
C THR A 30 4.71 -10.78 6.63
N LYS A 31 5.79 -11.31 6.08
CA LYS A 31 6.53 -10.68 4.97
C LYS A 31 5.66 -10.69 3.71
N VAL A 32 5.42 -9.50 3.16
CA VAL A 32 4.62 -9.29 1.93
C VAL A 32 5.45 -8.67 0.79
N GLY A 33 6.70 -8.32 1.07
CA GLY A 33 7.61 -7.80 0.07
C GLY A 33 8.92 -7.29 0.64
N THR A 34 9.59 -6.49 -0.16
CA THR A 34 10.88 -5.87 0.14
C THR A 34 10.90 -4.43 -0.31
N MET A 35 11.44 -3.55 0.53
CA MET A 35 11.72 -2.17 0.20
C MET A 35 13.22 -2.06 -0.01
N THR A 36 13.64 -1.63 -1.19
CA THR A 36 15.04 -1.34 -1.50
C THR A 36 15.26 0.16 -1.47
N VAL A 37 16.24 0.61 -0.71
CA VAL A 37 16.64 2.01 -0.63
C VAL A 37 18.00 2.16 -1.29
N GLN A 38 18.10 3.09 -2.24
CA GLN A 38 19.34 3.38 -2.97
C GLN A 38 19.64 4.87 -2.92
N LEU A 39 20.93 5.22 -2.85
CA LEU A 39 21.38 6.61 -2.97
C LEU A 39 21.43 6.96 -4.45
N LYS A 40 20.93 8.15 -4.83
CA LYS A 40 21.01 8.63 -6.21
C LYS A 40 22.46 8.78 -6.66
N ASP A 41 22.69 8.43 -7.93
CA ASP A 41 23.98 8.59 -8.60
C ASP A 41 24.48 10.03 -8.46
N GLY A 42 25.51 10.22 -7.62
CA GLY A 42 26.09 11.54 -7.31
C GLY A 42 26.48 11.71 -5.84
N ASP A 43 25.92 10.93 -4.92
CA ASP A 43 26.36 10.89 -3.52
C ASP A 43 27.54 9.93 -3.35
N THR A 44 28.75 10.49 -3.18
CA THR A 44 30.01 9.77 -2.95
C THR A 44 30.15 9.22 -1.52
N LEU A 45 29.13 9.40 -0.69
CA LEU A 45 29.04 8.81 0.64
C LEU A 45 28.60 7.35 0.50
N GLY A 46 29.54 6.48 0.18
CA GLY A 46 29.30 5.03 0.21
C GLY A 46 28.81 4.60 1.60
N TYR A 47 27.96 3.57 1.63
CA TYR A 47 27.51 2.94 2.87
C TYR A 47 28.71 2.43 3.67
N VAL A 48 28.70 2.63 4.99
CA VAL A 48 29.78 2.21 5.90
C VAL A 48 30.03 0.69 5.85
N ASP A 49 29.01 -0.09 5.46
CA ASP A 49 29.06 -1.56 5.30
C ASP A 49 29.47 -2.01 3.88
N GLY A 50 29.78 -1.09 2.96
CA GLY A 50 30.21 -1.40 1.59
C GLY A 50 29.12 -1.94 0.65
N LYS A 51 27.90 -2.18 1.14
CA LYS A 51 26.73 -2.59 0.34
C LYS A 51 26.02 -1.33 -0.18
N LYS A 52 25.85 -1.21 -1.50
CA LYS A 52 25.25 -0.02 -2.15
C LYS A 52 23.72 0.08 -2.00
N THR A 53 23.09 -0.92 -1.41
CA THR A 53 21.64 -1.08 -1.36
C THR A 53 21.24 -1.71 -0.04
N ASP A 54 20.40 -1.01 0.72
CA ASP A 54 19.75 -1.58 1.91
C ASP A 54 18.40 -2.18 1.50
N THR A 55 18.22 -3.46 1.78
CA THR A 55 16.97 -4.18 1.55
C THR A 55 16.28 -4.40 2.90
N ILE A 56 15.11 -3.77 3.06
CA ILE A 56 14.28 -3.84 4.25
C ILE A 56 13.08 -4.75 3.95
N ASN A 57 12.78 -5.69 4.85
CA ASN A 57 11.59 -6.52 4.69
C ASN A 57 10.33 -5.70 4.98
N VAL A 58 9.34 -5.77 4.08
CA VAL A 58 8.01 -5.16 4.30
C VAL A 58 7.12 -6.23 4.91
N VAL A 59 6.57 -5.92 6.09
CA VAL A 59 5.71 -6.82 6.86
C VAL A 59 4.32 -6.21 7.07
N THR A 60 3.31 -7.07 7.24
CA THR A 60 1.94 -6.67 7.60
C THR A 60 1.89 -6.08 9.00
N LYS A 61 1.21 -4.93 9.13
CA LYS A 61 1.07 -4.22 10.41
C LYS A 61 0.02 -4.85 11.33
N ASP A 62 -1.06 -5.32 10.73
CA ASP A 62 -2.25 -5.80 11.41
C ASP A 62 -2.64 -7.18 10.88
N ASP A 63 -3.32 -7.96 11.73
CA ASP A 63 -3.92 -9.23 11.35
C ASP A 63 -5.17 -8.97 10.49
N VAL A 64 -5.25 -9.62 9.34
CA VAL A 64 -6.43 -9.60 8.47
C VAL A 64 -7.00 -11.01 8.43
N ASP A 65 -8.13 -11.20 9.11
CA ASP A 65 -8.83 -12.46 9.14
C ASP A 65 -9.57 -12.75 7.83
N LYS A 66 -9.82 -14.04 7.59
CA LYS A 66 -10.65 -14.47 6.46
C LYS A 66 -12.06 -13.92 6.66
N ALA A 67 -12.57 -13.23 5.64
CA ALA A 67 -13.96 -12.77 5.64
C ALA A 67 -14.94 -13.95 5.81
N ASN A 68 -15.95 -13.76 6.66
CA ASN A 68 -17.04 -14.73 6.80
C ASN A 68 -17.86 -14.81 5.49
N TRP A 69 -18.53 -15.95 5.28
CA TRP A 69 -19.33 -16.19 4.06
C TRP A 69 -20.36 -15.10 3.77
N PHE A 70 -20.92 -14.47 4.82
CA PHE A 70 -21.84 -13.35 4.70
C PHE A 70 -21.16 -12.08 4.12
N MET A 71 -19.95 -11.75 4.60
CA MET A 71 -19.19 -10.62 4.07
C MET A 71 -18.78 -10.87 2.61
N LEU A 72 -18.41 -12.11 2.26
CA LEU A 72 -18.11 -12.49 0.88
C LEU A 72 -19.33 -12.31 -0.04
N MET A 73 -20.54 -12.64 0.44
CA MET A 73 -21.77 -12.37 -0.31
C MET A 73 -22.00 -10.87 -0.52
N LEU A 74 -21.81 -10.03 0.52
CA LEU A 74 -21.95 -8.58 0.37
C LEU A 74 -20.92 -7.99 -0.61
N TYR A 75 -19.67 -8.46 -0.57
CA TYR A 75 -18.64 -8.07 -1.56
C TYR A 75 -19.07 -8.41 -2.99
N SER A 76 -19.71 -9.56 -3.19
CA SER A 76 -20.19 -9.99 -4.52
C SER A 76 -21.48 -9.30 -4.96
N ILE A 77 -22.26 -8.74 -4.03
CA ILE A 77 -23.58 -8.14 -4.26
C ILE A 77 -23.48 -6.59 -4.25
N GLY A 78 -22.27 -6.01 -4.26
CA GLY A 78 -22.06 -4.55 -4.26
C GLY A 78 -22.88 -3.81 -5.32
N ASP A 79 -22.92 -4.32 -6.56
CA ASP A 79 -23.66 -3.73 -7.68
C ASP A 79 -25.19 -3.78 -7.53
N PHE A 80 -25.70 -4.68 -6.69
CA PHE A 80 -27.13 -4.73 -6.40
C PHE A 80 -27.55 -3.57 -5.48
N PHE A 81 -26.71 -3.21 -4.51
CA PHE A 81 -27.01 -2.11 -3.59
C PHE A 81 -26.85 -0.74 -4.25
N THR A 82 -25.93 -0.58 -5.21
CA THR A 82 -25.83 0.65 -6.02
C THR A 82 -27.07 0.85 -6.88
N GLY A 83 -27.55 -0.21 -7.55
CA GLY A 83 -28.78 -0.14 -8.36
C GLY A 83 -30.04 0.21 -7.56
N ILE A 84 -30.15 -0.28 -6.31
CA ILE A 84 -31.25 0.10 -5.41
C ILE A 84 -31.14 1.58 -5.01
N TRP A 85 -29.94 2.05 -4.68
CA TRP A 85 -29.72 3.44 -4.29
C TRP A 85 -30.06 4.40 -5.43
N ASP A 86 -29.59 4.12 -6.64
CA ASP A 86 -29.85 4.96 -7.82
C ASP A 86 -31.36 5.03 -8.13
N TYR A 87 -32.07 3.90 -8.08
CA TYR A 87 -33.52 3.88 -8.27
C TYR A 87 -34.28 4.71 -7.22
N VAL A 88 -33.86 4.65 -5.96
CA VAL A 88 -34.48 5.43 -4.87
C VAL A 88 -34.21 6.92 -5.05
N VAL A 89 -32.97 7.29 -5.39
CA VAL A 89 -32.59 8.69 -5.62
C VAL A 89 -33.32 9.26 -6.84
N ASP A 90 -33.49 8.49 -7.92
CA ASP A 90 -34.24 8.90 -9.11
C ASP A 90 -35.72 9.08 -8.80
N GLY A 91 -36.32 8.18 -8.04
CA GLY A 91 -37.72 8.27 -7.62
C GLY A 91 -38.01 9.51 -6.77
N ILE A 92 -37.09 9.85 -5.85
CA ILE A 92 -37.23 11.04 -5.00
C ILE A 92 -36.94 12.32 -5.79
N SER A 93 -35.90 12.33 -6.61
CA SER A 93 -35.53 13.49 -7.44
C SER A 93 -36.61 13.83 -8.47
N GLY A 94 -37.31 12.80 -9.00
CA GLY A 94 -38.46 12.97 -9.90
C GLY A 94 -39.72 13.53 -9.23
N TRP A 95 -39.80 13.53 -7.89
CA TRP A 95 -40.89 14.17 -7.16
C TRP A 95 -40.58 15.62 -6.72
N PHE A 96 -39.31 16.01 -6.74
CA PHE A 96 -38.86 17.36 -6.37
C PHE A 96 -38.55 18.28 -7.57
N ASN A 97 -38.82 17.82 -8.80
CA ASN A 97 -38.73 18.59 -10.04
C ASN A 97 -40.10 18.68 -10.72
#